data_AF-A0A6I6MS09-F1
#
_entry.id   AF-A0A6I6MS09-F1
#
_cell.length_a   1.000
_cell.length_b   1.000
_cell.length_c   1.000
_cell.angle_alpha   90.00
_cell.angle_beta   90.00
_cell.angle_gamma   90.00
#
_symmetry.space_group_name_H-M   'P 1'
#
loop_
_entity.id
_entity.type
_entity.pdbx_description
1 polymer ?
#
loop_
_entity_poly.entity_id
_entity_poly.type
_entity_poly.pdbx_seq_one_letter_code
_entity_poly.pdbx_strand_id
1 'polypeptide(L)'
;MSDANVSAIIDEIYGAILAPEAWQRLVDRIAEWLSADMGLLSSPALPGCEPVPLIGYKFDLTPVAGEPLLLYPEFTLRALARANLPDSYMFDDLMPPDEQATNQYWQRVIVPLNITSGIITVIRTADDNRRPVILSLFRRGSSAPFHAADIEKMRALLPHLRRALGALLDGEPQSVPEDATGGHALRAAVFYLDREGCVVGMTDAAKKLSAAGKGVTISPEGRLAPNDHRMQMPFRNALTRAIGKPWSRTFRTSSELALRTSDGVSLVLVVTPVAADAMASLASKARCAVFALAQIPVGEAAKRRMQTLFGLTQAETDVAAGVADGNTIEGVAAERETSAFTVRTQMKRIYLKTGVRTQAELVALVHRLR
;
A
#
# COMPACT_ATOMS: atom_id res chain seq x y z
N MET A 1 22.33 -10.99 -22.01
CA MET A 1 21.60 -9.70 -21.92
C MET A 1 22.42 -8.80 -21.03
N SER A 2 22.86 -7.66 -21.56
CA SER A 2 24.12 -6.97 -21.22
C SER A 2 24.05 -6.05 -19.98
N ASP A 3 25.20 -5.85 -19.34
CA ASP A 3 25.46 -4.86 -18.28
C ASP A 3 25.00 -3.43 -18.63
N ALA A 4 24.91 -3.12 -19.92
CA ALA A 4 24.43 -1.83 -20.43
C ALA A 4 22.98 -1.50 -20.03
N ASN A 5 22.09 -2.50 -19.96
CA ASN A 5 20.71 -2.26 -19.55
C ASN A 5 20.59 -1.98 -18.04
N VAL A 6 21.47 -2.57 -17.23
CA VAL A 6 21.49 -2.34 -15.77
C VAL A 6 22.00 -0.94 -15.47
N SER A 7 23.08 -0.51 -16.13
CA SER A 7 23.62 0.85 -15.98
C SER A 7 22.58 1.91 -16.32
N ALA A 8 21.83 1.74 -17.42
CA ALA A 8 20.78 2.68 -17.81
C ALA A 8 19.64 2.76 -16.77
N ILE A 9 19.22 1.63 -16.19
CA ILE A 9 18.22 1.62 -15.11
C ILE A 9 18.77 2.31 -13.86
N ILE A 10 20.04 2.12 -13.54
CA ILE A 10 20.70 2.81 -12.41
C ILE A 10 20.70 4.33 -12.64
N ASP A 11 21.00 4.78 -13.85
CA ASP A 11 20.95 6.21 -14.19
C ASP A 11 19.52 6.77 -14.08
N GLU A 12 18.52 6.02 -14.56
CA GLU A 12 17.09 6.36 -14.41
C GLU A 12 16.67 6.43 -12.92
N ILE A 13 17.18 5.53 -12.06
CA ILE A 13 16.95 5.55 -10.60
C ILE A 13 17.45 6.86 -9.98
N TYR A 14 18.67 7.29 -10.31
CA TYR A 14 19.22 8.54 -9.78
C TYR A 14 18.53 9.77 -10.37
N GLY A 15 18.11 9.71 -11.63
CA GLY A 15 17.28 10.75 -12.25
C GLY A 15 15.93 10.92 -11.54
N ALA A 16 15.33 9.83 -11.06
CA ALA A 16 14.05 9.86 -10.35
C ALA A 16 14.10 10.54 -8.98
N ILE A 17 15.29 10.77 -8.41
CA ILE A 17 15.45 11.60 -7.19
C ILE A 17 14.99 13.03 -7.47
N LEU A 18 15.34 13.53 -8.66
CA LEU A 18 15.00 14.87 -9.12
C LEU A 18 13.65 14.90 -9.83
N ALA A 19 12.91 13.79 -9.91
CA ALA A 19 11.66 13.61 -10.68
C ALA A 19 10.76 12.54 -10.01
N PRO A 20 10.00 12.83 -8.92
CA PRO A 20 9.12 11.86 -8.26
C PRO A 20 8.15 11.14 -9.22
N GLU A 21 7.73 11.78 -10.29
CA GLU A 21 6.90 11.20 -11.35
C GLU A 21 7.65 10.16 -12.22
N ALA A 22 8.98 10.22 -12.28
CA ALA A 22 9.80 9.25 -13.01
C ALA A 22 9.81 7.87 -12.35
N TRP A 23 9.40 7.76 -11.07
CA TRP A 23 9.28 6.47 -10.40
C TRP A 23 8.21 5.56 -11.02
N GLN A 24 7.16 6.12 -11.62
CA GLN A 24 6.19 5.33 -12.39
C GLN A 24 6.87 4.70 -13.62
N ARG A 25 7.60 5.50 -14.41
CA ARG A 25 8.35 5.02 -15.57
C ARG A 25 9.43 4.01 -15.18
N LEU A 26 10.05 4.22 -14.03
CA LEU A 26 11.04 3.31 -13.48
C LEU A 26 10.43 1.94 -13.12
N VAL A 27 9.21 1.90 -12.57
CA VAL A 27 8.50 0.62 -12.33
C VAL A 27 8.25 -0.11 -13.65
N ASP A 28 7.79 0.60 -14.68
CA ASP A 28 7.56 0.01 -16.01
C ASP A 28 8.87 -0.53 -16.61
N ARG A 29 9.96 0.23 -16.50
CA ARG A 29 11.29 -0.17 -16.97
C ARG A 29 11.84 -1.38 -16.24
N ILE A 30 11.76 -1.40 -14.90
CA ILE A 30 12.21 -2.54 -14.09
C ILE A 30 11.36 -3.77 -14.43
N ALA A 31 10.05 -3.59 -14.60
CA ALA A 31 9.15 -4.67 -15.01
C ALA A 31 9.55 -5.21 -16.40
N GLU A 32 9.79 -4.36 -17.40
CA GLU A 32 10.28 -4.78 -18.72
C GLU A 32 11.60 -5.55 -18.64
N TRP A 33 12.56 -5.02 -17.90
CA TRP A 33 13.88 -5.62 -17.74
C TRP A 33 13.83 -7.01 -17.10
N LEU A 34 12.90 -7.21 -16.18
CA LEU A 34 12.62 -8.49 -15.53
C LEU A 34 11.55 -9.31 -16.23
N SER A 35 11.06 -8.89 -17.40
CA SER A 35 9.96 -9.56 -18.12
C SER A 35 8.75 -9.83 -17.22
N ALA A 36 8.41 -8.85 -16.38
CA ALA A 36 7.24 -8.85 -15.51
C ALA A 36 6.04 -8.24 -16.26
N ASP A 37 4.92 -8.94 -16.20
CA ASP A 37 3.65 -8.52 -16.78
C ASP A 37 2.99 -7.44 -15.92
N MET A 38 3.26 -7.46 -14.62
CA MET A 38 2.69 -6.51 -13.66
C MET A 38 3.72 -6.03 -12.64
N GLY A 39 3.49 -4.85 -12.08
CA GLY A 39 4.33 -4.17 -11.10
C GLY A 39 3.53 -3.26 -10.17
N LEU A 40 3.99 -3.11 -8.92
CA LEU A 40 3.49 -2.13 -7.96
C LEU A 40 4.61 -1.70 -7.03
N LEU A 41 4.92 -0.42 -7.04
CA LEU A 41 5.73 0.28 -6.06
C LEU A 41 4.81 1.06 -5.14
N SER A 42 4.88 0.82 -3.84
CA SER A 42 4.09 1.56 -2.85
C SER A 42 4.76 1.55 -1.49
N SER A 43 4.47 2.53 -0.65
CA SER A 43 4.89 2.54 0.74
C SER A 43 3.74 2.11 1.65
N PRO A 44 3.95 1.15 2.56
CA PRO A 44 2.92 0.70 3.46
C PRO A 44 2.58 1.75 4.52
N ALA A 45 1.31 2.15 4.54
CA ALA A 45 0.72 2.93 5.63
C ALA A 45 0.43 2.01 6.84
N LEU A 46 1.49 1.39 7.38
CA LEU A 46 1.45 0.59 8.59
C LEU A 46 1.85 1.44 9.80
N PRO A 47 1.23 1.26 10.97
CA PRO A 47 1.66 1.96 12.17
C PRO A 47 3.13 1.71 12.52
N GLY A 48 3.78 2.77 13.01
CA GLY A 48 5.24 2.81 13.16
C GLY A 48 5.98 3.15 11.86
N CYS A 49 5.36 3.01 10.69
CA CYS A 49 5.92 3.49 9.43
C CYS A 49 5.50 4.94 9.16
N GLU A 50 6.41 5.72 8.59
CA GLU A 50 6.11 7.04 8.03
C GLU A 50 5.70 6.88 6.56
N PRO A 51 4.59 7.51 6.14
CA PRO A 51 4.11 7.37 4.78
C PRO A 51 5.08 8.04 3.80
N VAL A 52 5.52 7.28 2.80
CA VAL A 52 6.28 7.82 1.66
C VAL A 52 5.28 8.05 0.51
N PRO A 53 5.11 9.29 0.00
CA PRO A 53 4.14 9.62 -1.04
C PRO A 53 4.61 9.15 -2.43
N LEU A 54 4.89 7.85 -2.54
CA LEU A 54 5.44 7.21 -3.72
C LEU A 54 4.55 6.04 -4.13
N ILE A 55 4.01 6.14 -5.34
CA ILE A 55 3.27 5.05 -5.96
C ILE A 55 3.65 4.95 -7.44
N GLY A 56 3.93 3.74 -7.89
CA GLY A 56 4.12 3.41 -9.31
C GLY A 56 3.49 2.05 -9.58
N TYR A 57 2.91 1.83 -10.75
CA TYR A 57 2.20 0.58 -11.01
C TYR A 57 2.12 0.22 -12.49
N LYS A 58 2.09 -1.08 -12.76
CA LYS A 58 1.86 -1.68 -14.06
C LYS A 58 0.89 -2.83 -13.85
N PHE A 59 -0.40 -2.64 -14.05
CA PHE A 59 -1.33 -3.77 -13.92
C PHE A 59 -2.62 -3.55 -14.71
N ASP A 60 -3.22 -4.67 -15.11
CA ASP A 60 -4.62 -4.72 -15.53
C ASP A 60 -5.42 -5.50 -14.50
N LEU A 61 -6.30 -4.79 -13.78
CA LEU A 61 -7.13 -5.34 -12.70
C LEU A 61 -8.57 -5.63 -13.15
N THR A 62 -8.88 -5.48 -14.43
CA THR A 62 -10.21 -5.74 -15.01
C THR A 62 -10.79 -7.11 -14.58
N PRO A 63 -10.00 -8.21 -14.51
CA PRO A 63 -10.52 -9.52 -14.12
C PRO A 63 -11.07 -9.61 -12.68
N VAL A 64 -10.58 -8.78 -11.76
CA VAL A 64 -10.89 -8.84 -10.31
C VAL A 64 -11.62 -7.62 -9.82
N ALA A 65 -12.23 -6.91 -10.74
CA ALA A 65 -12.61 -5.55 -10.48
C ALA A 65 -13.78 -5.49 -9.42
N GLY A 66 -14.46 -6.60 -9.12
CA GLY A 66 -15.47 -6.67 -8.05
C GLY A 66 -14.93 -7.00 -6.66
N GLU A 67 -13.64 -7.31 -6.55
CA GLU A 67 -13.01 -7.89 -5.37
C GLU A 67 -12.34 -6.81 -4.49
N PRO A 68 -12.38 -6.93 -3.15
CA PRO A 68 -11.66 -6.02 -2.27
C PRO A 68 -10.16 -6.29 -2.41
N LEU A 69 -9.45 -5.35 -3.05
CA LEU A 69 -8.00 -5.42 -3.18
C LEU A 69 -7.34 -5.01 -1.87
N LEU A 70 -6.46 -5.88 -1.38
CA LEU A 70 -5.58 -5.56 -0.26
C LEU A 70 -4.33 -4.95 -0.86
N LEU A 71 -3.99 -3.73 -0.44
CA LEU A 71 -2.74 -3.08 -0.84
C LEU A 71 -1.52 -3.79 -0.22
N TYR A 72 -1.73 -4.43 0.94
CA TYR A 72 -0.74 -5.23 1.66
C TYR A 72 -1.34 -6.61 1.99
N PRO A 73 -1.46 -7.48 0.99
CA PRO A 73 -1.86 -8.87 1.20
C PRO A 73 -0.81 -9.59 2.05
N GLU A 74 -1.14 -10.77 2.54
CA GLU A 74 -0.34 -11.48 3.55
C GLU A 74 1.10 -11.72 3.14
N PHE A 75 1.35 -12.10 1.88
CA PHE A 75 2.70 -12.28 1.37
C PHE A 75 3.54 -10.98 1.50
N THR A 76 2.93 -9.82 1.27
CA THR A 76 3.58 -8.51 1.43
C THR A 76 3.89 -8.22 2.89
N LEU A 77 2.97 -8.54 3.80
CA LEU A 77 3.20 -8.40 5.24
C LEU A 77 4.28 -9.36 5.75
N ARG A 78 4.34 -10.59 5.24
CA ARG A 78 5.40 -11.57 5.55
C ARG A 78 6.76 -11.07 5.08
N ALA A 79 6.83 -10.49 3.88
CA ALA A 79 8.06 -9.88 3.38
C ALA A 79 8.54 -8.74 4.30
N LEU A 80 7.62 -7.86 4.72
CA LEU A 80 7.93 -6.77 5.66
C LEU A 80 8.40 -7.28 7.03
N ALA A 81 7.85 -8.39 7.52
CA ALA A 81 8.16 -8.96 8.83
C ALA A 81 9.55 -9.63 8.90
N ARG A 82 10.12 -10.05 7.76
CA ARG A 82 11.42 -10.77 7.65
C ARG A 82 12.66 -9.86 7.79
N ALA A 83 12.58 -8.81 8.62
CA ALA A 83 13.66 -7.87 8.87
C ALA A 83 15.01 -8.61 9.08
N ASN A 84 15.96 -8.39 8.15
CA ASN A 84 17.32 -8.96 8.07
C ASN A 84 17.55 -10.19 7.15
N LEU A 85 16.56 -10.64 6.38
CA LEU A 85 16.69 -11.69 5.35
C LEU A 85 16.48 -11.09 3.95
N PRO A 86 16.94 -11.70 2.83
CA PRO A 86 17.17 -11.01 1.57
C PRO A 86 16.00 -10.11 1.17
N ASP A 87 16.26 -8.87 0.82
CA ASP A 87 15.21 -7.86 0.62
C ASP A 87 14.26 -8.17 -0.54
N SER A 88 14.54 -9.18 -1.35
CA SER A 88 13.70 -9.66 -2.44
C SER A 88 13.36 -11.13 -2.19
N TYR A 89 12.07 -11.45 -2.24
CA TYR A 89 11.54 -12.77 -1.96
C TYR A 89 10.69 -13.26 -3.12
N MET A 90 10.72 -14.56 -3.40
CA MET A 90 9.75 -15.15 -4.31
C MET A 90 8.40 -15.35 -3.63
N PHE A 91 7.35 -15.39 -4.44
CA PHE A 91 5.99 -15.67 -3.99
C PHE A 91 5.88 -16.96 -3.16
N ASP A 92 6.48 -18.04 -3.64
CA ASP A 92 6.40 -19.36 -2.98
C ASP A 92 7.17 -19.39 -1.65
N ASP A 93 8.21 -18.57 -1.50
CA ASP A 93 8.95 -18.42 -0.25
C ASP A 93 8.14 -17.66 0.82
N LEU A 94 7.25 -16.76 0.38
CA LEU A 94 6.42 -15.95 1.27
C LEU A 94 5.11 -16.66 1.62
N MET A 95 4.54 -17.38 0.65
CA MET A 95 3.33 -18.17 0.84
C MET A 95 3.47 -19.48 0.06
N PRO A 96 3.72 -20.60 0.76
CA PRO A 96 3.87 -21.91 0.14
C PRO A 96 2.62 -22.35 -0.66
N PRO A 97 2.75 -23.21 -1.68
CA PRO A 97 1.65 -23.59 -2.58
C PRO A 97 0.40 -24.17 -1.89
N ASP A 98 0.57 -24.90 -0.80
CA ASP A 98 -0.52 -25.43 0.02
C ASP A 98 -1.32 -24.32 0.74
N GLU A 99 -0.64 -23.26 1.20
CA GLU A 99 -1.29 -22.08 1.75
C GLU A 99 -1.96 -21.25 0.64
N GLN A 100 -1.31 -21.08 -0.51
CA GLN A 100 -1.89 -20.42 -1.68
C GLN A 100 -3.23 -21.06 -2.09
N ALA A 101 -3.33 -22.38 -2.03
CA ALA A 101 -4.53 -23.13 -2.38
C ALA A 101 -5.74 -22.85 -1.46
N THR A 102 -5.48 -22.49 -0.20
CA THR A 102 -6.53 -22.24 0.82
C THR A 102 -6.75 -20.76 1.12
N ASN A 103 -5.84 -19.88 0.69
CA ASN A 103 -5.90 -18.45 0.95
C ASN A 103 -7.01 -17.75 0.14
N GLN A 104 -7.91 -17.05 0.83
CA GLN A 104 -9.06 -16.39 0.20
C GLN A 104 -8.65 -15.28 -0.78
N TYR A 105 -7.66 -14.44 -0.43
CA TYR A 105 -7.18 -13.38 -1.30
C TYR A 105 -6.51 -13.96 -2.56
N TRP A 106 -5.76 -15.04 -2.40
CA TRP A 106 -5.12 -15.73 -3.51
C TRP A 106 -6.15 -16.26 -4.50
N GLN A 107 -7.17 -16.98 -4.01
CA GLN A 107 -8.20 -17.58 -4.86
C GLN A 107 -9.10 -16.53 -5.53
N ARG A 108 -9.39 -15.41 -4.86
CA ARG A 108 -10.30 -14.37 -5.39
C ARG A 108 -9.60 -13.31 -6.22
N VAL A 109 -8.30 -13.08 -6.01
CA VAL A 109 -7.56 -11.99 -6.65
C VAL A 109 -6.38 -12.49 -7.49
N ILE A 110 -5.47 -13.27 -6.91
CA ILE A 110 -4.24 -13.69 -7.60
C ILE A 110 -4.55 -14.67 -8.74
N VAL A 111 -5.39 -15.67 -8.49
CA VAL A 111 -5.79 -16.67 -9.50
C VAL A 111 -6.55 -16.03 -10.67
N PRO A 112 -7.58 -15.17 -10.47
CA PRO A 112 -8.30 -14.57 -11.60
C PRO A 112 -7.48 -13.52 -12.37
N LEU A 113 -6.45 -12.92 -11.75
CA LEU A 113 -5.45 -12.10 -12.46
C LEU A 113 -4.48 -12.95 -13.29
N ASN A 114 -4.59 -14.28 -13.22
CA ASN A 114 -3.71 -15.24 -13.85
C ASN A 114 -2.24 -15.06 -13.45
N ILE A 115 -1.98 -14.59 -12.22
CA ILE A 115 -0.62 -14.41 -11.70
C ILE A 115 -0.10 -15.77 -11.23
N THR A 116 1.03 -16.20 -11.77
CA THR A 116 1.64 -17.51 -11.48
C THR A 116 2.98 -17.41 -10.78
N SER A 117 3.62 -16.24 -10.82
CA SER A 117 4.91 -16.02 -10.17
C SER A 117 5.06 -14.56 -9.78
N GLY A 118 5.75 -14.31 -8.66
CA GLY A 118 5.97 -12.96 -8.16
C GLY A 118 7.29 -12.80 -7.42
N ILE A 119 7.86 -11.60 -7.49
CA ILE A 119 8.96 -11.14 -6.64
C ILE A 119 8.44 -9.98 -5.80
N ILE A 120 8.61 -10.07 -4.48
CA ILE A 120 8.30 -9.00 -3.54
C ILE A 120 9.60 -8.47 -2.97
N THR A 121 9.90 -7.21 -3.28
CA THR A 121 11.11 -6.53 -2.84
C THR A 121 10.76 -5.44 -1.83
N VAL A 122 11.37 -5.49 -0.65
CA VAL A 122 11.23 -4.52 0.44
C VAL A 122 12.47 -3.63 0.48
N ILE A 123 12.32 -2.40 0.06
CA ILE A 123 13.38 -1.39 0.01
C ILE A 123 13.32 -0.58 1.30
N ARG A 124 14.39 -0.63 2.09
CA ARG A 124 14.54 0.08 3.37
C ARG A 124 15.73 1.03 3.30
N THR A 125 15.55 2.28 3.74
CA THR A 125 16.63 3.27 3.89
C THR A 125 17.52 2.93 5.09
N ALA A 126 18.76 3.44 5.10
CA ALA A 126 19.72 3.21 6.18
C ALA A 126 19.31 3.90 7.48
N ASP A 127 18.75 5.11 7.36
CA ASP A 127 18.08 5.80 8.46
C ASP A 127 16.62 5.36 8.53
N ASP A 128 16.41 4.52 9.52
CA ASP A 128 15.17 4.09 10.12
C ASP A 128 14.28 3.12 9.31
N ASN A 129 13.98 2.01 9.97
CA ASN A 129 13.15 0.91 9.49
C ASN A 129 11.66 1.31 9.28
N ARG A 130 11.38 2.62 9.41
CA ARG A 130 10.07 3.27 9.42
C ARG A 130 9.62 3.76 8.05
N ARG A 131 10.48 3.84 7.04
CA ARG A 131 10.07 4.29 5.68
C ARG A 131 10.23 3.17 4.65
N PRO A 132 9.62 1.97 4.83
CA PRO A 132 9.72 0.92 3.82
C PRO A 132 9.01 1.34 2.53
N VAL A 133 9.56 0.92 1.40
CA VAL A 133 8.92 0.95 0.09
C VAL A 133 8.92 -0.46 -0.46
N ILE A 134 7.81 -0.90 -1.02
CA ILE A 134 7.62 -2.26 -1.52
C ILE A 134 7.48 -2.20 -3.03
N LEU A 135 8.36 -2.88 -3.74
CA LEU A 135 8.24 -3.16 -5.17
C LEU A 135 7.81 -4.61 -5.36
N SER A 136 6.61 -4.81 -5.88
CA SER A 136 6.08 -6.13 -6.23
C SER A 136 6.05 -6.27 -7.74
N LEU A 137 6.59 -7.36 -8.29
CA LEU A 137 6.58 -7.66 -9.72
C LEU A 137 5.95 -9.03 -9.93
N PHE A 138 5.07 -9.16 -10.92
CA PHE A 138 4.34 -10.40 -11.18
C PHE A 138 4.43 -10.81 -12.65
N ARG A 139 4.46 -12.13 -12.88
CA ARG A 139 4.32 -12.76 -14.19
C ARG A 139 3.01 -13.55 -14.23
N ARG A 140 2.37 -13.54 -15.40
CA ARG A 140 1.13 -14.26 -15.66
C ARG A 140 1.40 -15.65 -16.21
N GLY A 141 0.38 -16.52 -16.23
CA GLY A 141 0.51 -17.92 -16.63
C GLY A 141 1.08 -18.19 -18.04
N SER A 142 1.08 -17.19 -18.93
CA SER A 142 1.75 -17.27 -20.24
C SER A 142 3.27 -17.07 -20.19
N SER A 143 3.79 -16.55 -19.08
CA SER A 143 5.18 -16.16 -18.89
C SER A 143 5.92 -17.19 -18.03
N ALA A 144 7.19 -17.43 -18.31
CA ALA A 144 8.02 -18.34 -17.50
C ALA A 144 8.15 -17.81 -16.06
N PRO A 145 8.10 -18.65 -15.01
CA PRO A 145 8.22 -18.21 -13.62
C PRO A 145 9.52 -17.44 -13.34
N PHE A 146 9.51 -16.58 -12.33
CA PHE A 146 10.74 -15.99 -11.80
C PHE A 146 11.66 -17.05 -11.21
N HIS A 147 12.97 -16.87 -11.35
CA HIS A 147 13.98 -17.78 -10.82
C HIS A 147 15.04 -17.02 -10.01
N ALA A 148 15.96 -17.73 -9.35
CA ALA A 148 16.96 -17.12 -8.48
C ALA A 148 17.80 -16.05 -9.19
N ALA A 149 18.07 -16.21 -10.48
CA ALA A 149 18.76 -15.21 -11.29
C ALA A 149 18.00 -13.87 -11.38
N ASP A 150 16.67 -13.86 -11.30
CA ASP A 150 15.87 -12.63 -11.29
C ASP A 150 15.94 -11.92 -9.91
N ILE A 151 16.09 -12.69 -8.83
CA ILE A 151 16.38 -12.14 -7.49
C ILE A 151 17.78 -11.51 -7.46
N GLU A 152 18.79 -12.13 -8.08
CA GLU A 152 20.14 -11.56 -8.18
C GLU A 152 20.14 -10.24 -8.98
N LYS A 153 19.39 -10.20 -10.08
CA LYS A 153 19.14 -8.97 -10.85
C LYS A 153 18.55 -7.87 -9.97
N MET A 154 17.47 -8.16 -9.24
CA MET A 154 16.90 -7.19 -8.29
C MET A 154 17.90 -6.77 -7.22
N ARG A 155 18.71 -7.70 -6.72
CA ARG A 155 19.73 -7.43 -5.71
C ARG A 155 20.79 -6.45 -6.19
N ALA A 156 21.14 -6.47 -7.48
CA ALA A 156 22.05 -5.48 -8.06
C ALA A 156 21.47 -4.05 -8.05
N LEU A 157 20.14 -3.89 -8.23
CA LEU A 157 19.49 -2.57 -8.20
C LEU A 157 19.24 -2.02 -6.79
N LEU A 158 19.10 -2.91 -5.80
CA LEU A 158 18.71 -2.55 -4.43
C LEU A 158 19.58 -1.44 -3.78
N PRO A 159 20.92 -1.47 -3.84
CA PRO A 159 21.75 -0.40 -3.26
C PRO A 159 21.44 0.98 -3.86
N HIS A 160 21.12 1.02 -5.16
CA HIS A 160 20.81 2.25 -5.88
C HIS A 160 19.43 2.77 -5.52
N LEU A 161 18.42 1.89 -5.50
CA LEU A 161 17.06 2.23 -5.07
C LEU A 161 17.04 2.77 -3.63
N ARG A 162 17.78 2.13 -2.72
CA ARG A 162 17.92 2.58 -1.33
C ARG A 162 18.53 3.98 -1.23
N ARG A 163 19.60 4.23 -1.98
CA ARG A 163 20.30 5.51 -1.97
C ARG A 163 19.43 6.62 -2.56
N ALA A 164 18.73 6.33 -3.66
CA ALA A 164 17.83 7.28 -4.30
C ALA A 164 16.62 7.61 -3.42
N LEU A 165 16.01 6.60 -2.79
CA LEU A 165 14.95 6.83 -1.82
C LEU A 165 15.44 7.59 -0.59
N GLY A 166 16.61 7.27 -0.04
CA GLY A 166 17.21 8.03 1.05
C GLY A 166 17.41 9.50 0.68
N ALA A 167 18.02 9.78 -0.48
CA ALA A 167 18.22 11.15 -0.96
C ALA A 167 16.90 11.91 -1.20
N LEU A 168 15.87 11.24 -1.73
CA LEU A 168 14.54 11.81 -1.93
C LEU A 168 13.83 12.13 -0.60
N LEU A 169 14.04 11.31 0.43
CA LEU A 169 13.34 11.39 1.71
C LEU A 169 14.08 12.24 2.76
N ASP A 170 15.41 12.31 2.68
CA ASP A 170 16.29 13.01 3.63
C ASP A 170 16.78 14.36 3.10
N GLY A 171 16.55 14.69 1.83
CA GLY A 171 16.93 15.96 1.22
C GLY A 171 16.03 17.14 1.63
N GLU A 172 16.61 18.33 1.77
CA GLU A 172 15.82 19.58 1.78
C GLU A 172 15.06 19.72 0.45
N PRO A 173 13.80 20.22 0.46
CA PRO A 173 12.96 20.26 -0.73
C PRO A 173 13.57 21.19 -1.78
N GLN A 174 14.30 20.62 -2.75
CA GLN A 174 14.78 21.32 -3.93
C GLN A 174 14.18 20.73 -5.21
N SER A 175 13.80 21.67 -6.06
CA SER A 175 13.12 21.62 -7.36
C SER A 175 13.44 20.42 -8.26
N VAL A 176 12.36 19.91 -8.83
CA VAL A 176 12.27 18.69 -9.65
C VAL A 176 11.77 19.07 -11.07
N PRO A 177 12.38 18.61 -12.18
CA PRO A 177 11.95 18.91 -13.54
C PRO A 177 10.80 18.01 -14.05
N GLU A 178 9.95 18.65 -14.84
CA GLU A 178 8.70 18.23 -15.46
C GLU A 178 8.88 17.05 -16.46
N ASP A 179 8.24 15.90 -16.21
CA ASP A 179 7.52 15.07 -17.21
C ASP A 179 7.29 13.64 -16.70
N ALA A 180 6.07 13.31 -16.26
CA ALA A 180 5.51 11.96 -16.35
C ALA A 180 4.02 11.96 -15.99
N THR A 181 3.21 11.75 -17.01
CA THR A 181 1.76 11.63 -16.91
C THR A 181 1.33 10.36 -17.64
N GLY A 182 0.68 9.44 -16.92
CA GLY A 182 0.07 8.23 -17.48
C GLY A 182 -1.01 7.71 -16.53
N GLY A 183 -2.27 7.70 -17.00
CA GLY A 183 -3.46 7.35 -16.20
C GLY A 183 -4.15 6.04 -16.63
N HIS A 184 -5.16 5.67 -15.83
CA HIS A 184 -6.14 4.56 -15.91
C HIS A 184 -5.70 3.24 -15.24
N ALA A 185 -6.53 2.48 -14.51
CA ALA A 185 -7.88 2.63 -13.96
C ALA A 185 -7.97 1.81 -12.65
N LEU A 186 -8.41 2.42 -11.55
CA LEU A 186 -8.63 1.75 -10.26
C LEU A 186 -10.11 1.81 -9.89
N ARG A 187 -10.71 0.68 -9.48
CA ARG A 187 -12.06 0.61 -8.88
C ARG A 187 -12.09 1.07 -7.42
N ALA A 188 -11.31 2.09 -7.11
CA ALA A 188 -11.52 2.92 -5.92
C ALA A 188 -12.78 3.78 -6.12
N ALA A 189 -13.34 4.27 -5.02
CA ALA A 189 -14.26 5.40 -5.12
C ALA A 189 -13.45 6.62 -5.58
N VAL A 190 -13.51 6.93 -6.87
CA VAL A 190 -12.79 8.05 -7.48
C VAL A 190 -13.79 9.11 -7.91
N PHE A 191 -13.54 10.35 -7.48
CA PHE A 191 -14.24 11.54 -7.91
C PHE A 191 -13.31 12.38 -8.78
N TYR A 192 -13.73 12.67 -10.01
CA TYR A 192 -13.01 13.56 -10.93
C TYR A 192 -13.58 14.97 -10.80
N LEU A 193 -12.72 15.95 -10.50
CA LEU A 193 -13.11 17.32 -10.22
C LEU A 193 -12.58 18.29 -11.28
N ASP A 194 -13.36 19.32 -11.62
CA ASP A 194 -12.94 20.42 -12.50
C ASP A 194 -12.09 21.49 -11.77
N ARG A 195 -11.85 22.62 -12.45
CA ARG A 195 -11.04 23.72 -11.92
C ARG A 195 -11.70 24.43 -10.72
N GLU A 196 -13.01 24.32 -10.63
CA GLU A 196 -13.80 24.91 -9.58
C GLU A 196 -13.95 23.93 -8.41
N GLY A 197 -13.55 22.66 -8.54
CA GLY A 197 -13.70 21.62 -7.54
C GLY A 197 -15.05 20.90 -7.59
N CYS A 198 -15.78 21.04 -8.70
CA CYS A 198 -17.06 20.39 -8.95
C CYS A 198 -16.83 19.02 -9.61
N VAL A 199 -17.66 18.02 -9.26
CA VAL A 199 -17.53 16.67 -9.77
C VAL A 199 -18.00 16.60 -11.22
N VAL A 200 -17.06 16.31 -12.13
CA VAL A 200 -17.32 16.13 -13.57
C VAL A 200 -17.43 14.66 -13.99
N GLY A 201 -17.02 13.75 -13.12
CA GLY A 201 -17.15 12.30 -13.32
C GLY A 201 -16.88 11.55 -12.04
N MET A 202 -17.39 10.33 -11.92
CA MET A 202 -17.12 9.47 -10.76
C MET A 202 -17.34 8.00 -11.09
N THR A 203 -16.62 7.12 -10.41
CA THR A 203 -16.83 5.66 -10.51
C THR A 203 -18.13 5.24 -9.80
N ASP A 204 -18.67 4.06 -10.12
CA ASP A 204 -19.87 3.55 -9.44
C ASP A 204 -19.66 3.32 -7.94
N ALA A 205 -18.42 3.02 -7.53
CA ALA A 205 -18.02 2.97 -6.12
C ALA A 205 -18.14 4.34 -5.43
N ALA A 206 -17.73 5.42 -6.10
CA ALA A 206 -17.88 6.79 -5.60
C ALA A 206 -19.35 7.24 -5.55
N LYS A 207 -20.18 6.84 -6.51
CA LYS A 207 -21.64 7.06 -6.45
C LYS A 207 -22.25 6.41 -5.21
N LYS A 208 -21.95 5.13 -4.98
CA LYS A 208 -22.46 4.39 -3.81
C LYS A 208 -21.98 5.00 -2.49
N LEU A 209 -20.70 5.38 -2.42
CA LEU A 209 -20.09 5.95 -1.21
C LEU A 209 -20.68 7.31 -0.85
N SER A 210 -20.84 8.19 -1.84
CA SER A 210 -21.45 9.52 -1.64
C SER A 210 -22.95 9.45 -1.35
N ALA A 211 -23.71 8.57 -2.04
CA ALA A 211 -25.13 8.35 -1.77
C ALA A 211 -25.39 7.77 -0.38
N ALA A 212 -24.49 6.93 0.13
CA ALA A 212 -24.55 6.41 1.49
C ALA A 212 -24.12 7.43 2.57
N GLY A 213 -23.64 8.61 2.18
CA GLY A 213 -23.16 9.63 3.12
C GLY A 213 -21.97 9.18 3.96
N LYS A 214 -21.15 8.25 3.46
CA LYS A 214 -20.02 7.70 4.22
C LYS A 214 -18.78 8.58 4.04
N GLY A 215 -18.58 9.51 4.97
CA GLY A 215 -17.39 10.36 5.08
C GLY A 215 -17.31 11.52 4.08
N VAL A 216 -17.87 11.40 2.88
CA VAL A 216 -17.97 12.49 1.89
C VAL A 216 -19.37 12.59 1.30
N THR A 217 -19.74 13.79 0.85
CA THR A 217 -20.99 14.12 0.17
C THR A 217 -20.72 15.03 -1.02
N ILE A 218 -21.71 15.12 -1.91
CA ILE A 218 -21.72 16.06 -3.02
C ILE A 218 -22.75 17.14 -2.69
N SER A 219 -22.32 18.40 -2.66
CA SER A 219 -23.19 19.53 -2.38
C SER A 219 -24.20 19.76 -3.51
N PRO A 220 -25.28 20.54 -3.28
CA PRO A 220 -26.22 20.91 -4.34
C PRO A 220 -25.56 21.61 -5.54
N GLU A 221 -24.44 22.31 -5.31
CA GLU A 221 -23.63 22.97 -6.33
C GLU A 221 -22.66 22.01 -7.06
N GLY A 222 -22.72 20.70 -6.76
CA GLY A 222 -21.92 19.65 -7.39
C GLY A 222 -20.51 19.50 -6.82
N ARG A 223 -20.20 20.07 -5.64
CA ARG A 223 -18.86 20.04 -5.04
C ARG A 223 -18.70 18.85 -4.11
N LEU A 224 -17.57 18.15 -4.20
CA LEU A 224 -17.22 17.12 -3.22
C LEU A 224 -16.81 17.79 -1.90
N ALA A 225 -17.32 17.28 -0.78
CA ALA A 225 -16.95 17.77 0.56
C ALA A 225 -16.90 16.62 1.58
N PRO A 226 -15.95 16.63 2.52
CA PRO A 226 -16.03 15.78 3.70
C PRO A 226 -17.23 16.15 4.57
N ASN A 227 -17.85 15.13 5.16
CA ASN A 227 -18.98 15.30 6.07
C ASN A 227 -18.53 15.88 7.43
N ASP A 228 -17.28 15.61 7.82
CA ASP A 228 -16.68 16.25 8.99
C ASP A 228 -16.30 17.69 8.66
N HIS A 229 -16.98 18.65 9.29
CA HIS A 229 -16.71 20.08 9.16
C HIS A 229 -15.25 20.45 9.46
N ARG A 230 -14.57 19.73 10.38
CA ARG A 230 -13.16 19.96 10.70
C ARG A 230 -12.23 19.66 9.53
N MET A 231 -12.65 18.71 8.67
CA MET A 231 -11.89 18.26 7.51
C MET A 231 -12.19 19.06 6.24
N GLN A 232 -13.20 19.93 6.25
CA GLN A 232 -13.56 20.75 5.09
C GLN A 232 -12.44 21.73 4.69
N MET A 233 -11.82 22.42 5.65
CA MET A 233 -10.71 23.33 5.37
C MET A 233 -9.43 22.60 4.90
N PRO A 234 -8.95 21.54 5.58
CA PRO A 234 -7.86 20.70 5.08
C PRO A 234 -8.10 20.16 3.66
N PHE A 235 -9.32 19.71 3.38
CA PHE A 235 -9.71 19.23 2.06
C PHE A 235 -9.73 20.33 1.00
N ARG A 236 -10.29 21.51 1.30
CA ARG A 236 -10.23 22.67 0.39
C ARG A 236 -8.80 23.09 0.10
N ASN A 237 -7.91 23.03 1.09
CA ASN A 237 -6.49 23.32 0.89
C ASN A 237 -5.82 22.28 -0.01
N ALA A 238 -6.10 21.00 0.19
CA ALA A 238 -5.64 19.91 -0.68
C ALA A 238 -6.13 20.07 -2.13
N LEU A 239 -7.41 20.39 -2.32
CA LEU A 239 -7.98 20.69 -3.64
C LEU A 239 -7.34 21.91 -4.27
N THR A 240 -7.09 22.98 -3.50
CA THR A 240 -6.46 24.20 -4.02
C THR A 240 -5.04 23.90 -4.51
N ARG A 241 -4.27 23.06 -3.80
CA ARG A 241 -2.96 22.59 -4.24
C ARG A 241 -3.04 21.73 -5.50
N ALA A 242 -4.01 20.83 -5.59
CA ALA A 242 -4.17 19.96 -6.75
C ALA A 242 -4.70 20.68 -8.01
N ILE A 243 -5.58 21.69 -7.84
CA ILE A 243 -6.37 22.31 -8.92
C ILE A 243 -5.86 23.70 -9.36
N GLY A 244 -5.26 24.48 -8.45
CA GLY A 244 -5.04 25.93 -8.56
C GLY A 244 -4.39 26.49 -9.84
N LYS A 245 -4.59 27.80 -10.06
CA LYS A 245 -4.12 28.63 -11.21
C LYS A 245 -2.59 28.86 -11.19
N PRO A 246 -1.96 29.15 -12.35
CA PRO A 246 -0.53 28.98 -12.58
C PRO A 246 0.30 30.16 -12.06
N TRP A 247 0.49 30.26 -10.74
CA TRP A 247 1.59 31.07 -10.20
C TRP A 247 2.84 30.22 -9.92
N SER A 248 2.76 28.94 -10.23
CA SER A 248 3.90 28.04 -10.37
C SER A 248 3.33 26.72 -10.90
N ARG A 249 3.80 26.23 -12.04
CA ARG A 249 3.58 24.85 -12.49
C ARG A 249 4.14 23.80 -11.49
N THR A 250 4.81 24.29 -10.44
CA THR A 250 5.72 23.61 -9.51
C THR A 250 5.09 23.03 -8.23
N PHE A 251 3.78 23.19 -7.97
CA PHE A 251 3.18 22.79 -6.68
C PHE A 251 1.83 22.08 -6.79
N ARG A 252 1.78 20.93 -7.50
CA ARG A 252 0.64 20.01 -7.45
C ARG A 252 1.05 18.71 -6.77
N THR A 253 1.03 18.68 -5.44
CA THR A 253 1.33 17.47 -4.66
C THR A 253 0.07 16.67 -4.38
N SER A 254 0.19 15.34 -4.31
CA SER A 254 -0.85 14.51 -3.73
C SER A 254 -1.02 14.87 -2.25
N SER A 255 -2.24 14.84 -1.74
CA SER A 255 -2.53 15.09 -0.32
C SER A 255 -3.41 13.98 0.22
N GLU A 256 -3.03 13.40 1.35
CA GLU A 256 -3.81 12.40 2.06
C GLU A 256 -4.56 13.02 3.24
N LEU A 257 -5.82 12.66 3.40
CA LEU A 257 -6.67 13.13 4.49
C LEU A 257 -7.42 11.96 5.10
N ALA A 258 -7.13 11.65 6.37
CA ALA A 258 -7.89 10.67 7.12
C ALA A 258 -9.21 11.28 7.60
N LEU A 259 -10.32 10.69 7.19
CA LEU A 259 -11.68 10.97 7.63
C LEU A 259 -12.14 9.86 8.56
N ARG A 260 -12.89 10.20 9.60
CA ARG A 260 -13.67 9.22 10.35
C ARG A 260 -15.07 9.17 9.77
N THR A 261 -15.55 7.98 9.42
CA THR A 261 -16.95 7.78 9.04
C THR A 261 -17.82 7.57 10.27
N SER A 262 -19.13 7.76 10.11
CA SER A 262 -20.12 7.58 11.17
C SER A 262 -20.20 6.14 11.71
N ASP A 263 -19.71 5.15 10.96
CA ASP A 263 -19.63 3.74 11.36
C ASP A 263 -18.26 3.34 11.95
N GLY A 264 -17.38 4.31 12.27
CA GLY A 264 -16.11 4.08 12.94
C GLY A 264 -14.97 3.57 12.04
N VAL A 265 -15.20 3.50 10.73
CA VAL A 265 -14.18 3.20 9.71
C VAL A 265 -13.39 4.48 9.41
N SER A 266 -12.07 4.37 9.26
CA SER A 266 -11.27 5.51 8.79
C SER A 266 -11.27 5.48 7.26
N LEU A 267 -11.66 6.55 6.57
CA LEU A 267 -11.46 6.70 5.12
C LEU A 267 -10.22 7.55 4.89
N VAL A 268 -9.32 7.17 3.99
CA VAL A 268 -8.26 8.04 3.52
C VAL A 268 -8.66 8.61 2.17
N LEU A 269 -8.74 9.93 2.08
CA LEU A 269 -8.87 10.63 0.81
C LEU A 269 -7.49 10.95 0.25
N VAL A 270 -7.18 10.45 -0.94
CA VAL A 270 -5.98 10.83 -1.69
C VAL A 270 -6.39 11.78 -2.80
N VAL A 271 -5.99 13.04 -2.69
CA VAL A 271 -6.26 14.09 -3.68
C VAL A 271 -5.05 14.15 -4.62
N THR A 272 -5.23 13.92 -5.91
CA THR A 272 -4.15 13.91 -6.91
C THR A 272 -4.49 14.77 -8.13
N PRO A 273 -3.55 15.54 -8.70
CA PRO A 273 -3.77 16.25 -9.96
C PRO A 273 -4.01 15.28 -11.13
N VAL A 274 -4.83 15.70 -12.10
CA VAL A 274 -5.04 14.96 -13.36
C VAL A 274 -4.45 15.79 -14.49
N ALA A 275 -3.57 15.18 -15.29
CA ALA A 275 -2.99 15.81 -16.48
C ALA A 275 -4.06 16.10 -17.53
N ALA A 276 -3.95 17.25 -18.20
CA ALA A 276 -4.97 17.75 -19.14
C ALA A 276 -5.12 16.86 -20.39
N ASP A 277 -4.15 15.99 -20.62
CA ASP A 277 -3.84 15.26 -21.84
C ASP A 277 -3.97 13.74 -21.69
N ALA A 278 -4.15 13.24 -20.46
CA ALA A 278 -4.13 11.81 -20.16
C ALA A 278 -5.45 11.06 -20.39
N MET A 279 -6.54 11.70 -20.86
CA MET A 279 -7.88 11.09 -20.83
C MET A 279 -8.81 11.64 -21.91
N ALA A 280 -8.80 10.99 -23.08
CA ALA A 280 -9.43 11.47 -24.32
C ALA A 280 -10.97 11.31 -24.39
N SER A 281 -11.65 10.75 -23.38
CA SER A 281 -13.12 10.73 -23.32
C SER A 281 -13.65 11.07 -21.93
N LEU A 282 -14.71 11.91 -21.88
CA LEU A 282 -15.34 12.55 -20.71
C LEU A 282 -14.48 13.47 -19.81
N ALA A 283 -13.18 13.22 -19.65
CA ALA A 283 -12.33 13.86 -18.65
C ALA A 283 -11.55 15.11 -19.12
N SER A 284 -11.85 15.67 -20.30
CA SER A 284 -11.16 16.88 -20.80
C SER A 284 -11.27 18.09 -19.85
N LYS A 285 -12.31 18.10 -19.00
CA LYS A 285 -12.56 19.12 -17.96
C LYS A 285 -11.98 18.77 -16.59
N ALA A 286 -11.59 17.52 -16.33
CA ALA A 286 -11.04 17.12 -15.04
C ALA A 286 -9.65 17.73 -14.83
N ARG A 287 -9.37 18.18 -13.61
CA ARG A 287 -8.10 18.76 -13.17
C ARG A 287 -7.54 18.09 -11.92
N CYS A 288 -8.38 17.32 -11.22
CA CYS A 288 -8.04 16.60 -10.01
C CYS A 288 -8.86 15.31 -9.92
N ALA A 289 -8.28 14.27 -9.32
CA ALA A 289 -8.96 13.05 -8.94
C ALA A 289 -8.84 12.89 -7.41
N VAL A 290 -9.92 12.47 -6.76
CA VAL A 290 -9.95 12.19 -5.32
C VAL A 290 -10.32 10.73 -5.13
N PHE A 291 -9.41 9.95 -4.53
CA PHE A 291 -9.60 8.55 -4.19
C PHE A 291 -10.06 8.44 -2.74
N ALA A 292 -11.16 7.72 -2.47
CA ALA A 292 -11.59 7.39 -1.12
C ALA A 292 -11.33 5.90 -0.80
N LEU A 293 -10.47 5.63 0.18
CA LEU A 293 -9.97 4.31 0.54
C LEU A 293 -10.35 3.96 1.98
N ALA A 294 -10.91 2.77 2.24
CA ALA A 294 -11.28 2.34 3.59
C ALA A 294 -10.08 1.78 4.36
N GLN A 295 -9.89 2.22 5.61
CA GLN A 295 -8.99 1.67 6.60
C GLN A 295 -9.78 0.93 7.68
N ILE A 296 -9.40 -0.33 7.92
CA ILE A 296 -9.86 -1.14 9.05
C ILE A 296 -9.22 -0.56 10.33
N PRO A 297 -9.93 -0.48 11.47
CA PRO A 297 -9.34 -0.01 12.73
C PRO A 297 -8.05 -0.77 13.09
N VAL A 298 -7.02 -0.05 13.53
CA VAL A 298 -5.65 -0.53 13.80
C VAL A 298 -5.63 -1.84 14.61
N GLY A 299 -6.39 -1.91 15.71
CA GLY A 299 -6.47 -3.12 16.54
C GLY A 299 -7.11 -4.32 15.86
N GLU A 300 -8.21 -4.10 15.12
CA GLU A 300 -8.89 -5.15 14.34
C GLU A 300 -8.02 -5.64 13.18
N ALA A 301 -7.31 -4.74 12.51
CA ALA A 301 -6.38 -5.08 11.45
C ALA A 301 -5.21 -5.92 12.00
N ALA A 302 -4.66 -5.58 13.17
CA ALA A 302 -3.62 -6.36 13.83
C ALA A 302 -4.09 -7.77 14.20
N LYS A 303 -5.31 -7.89 14.76
CA LYS A 303 -5.92 -9.18 15.10
C LYS A 303 -6.10 -10.06 13.86
N ARG A 304 -6.69 -9.51 12.79
CA ARG A 304 -6.81 -10.24 11.51
C ARG A 304 -5.44 -10.65 10.97
N ARG A 305 -4.45 -9.74 10.95
CA ARG A 305 -3.09 -10.06 10.53
C ARG A 305 -2.48 -11.21 11.33
N MET A 306 -2.66 -11.26 12.66
CA MET A 306 -2.16 -12.37 13.49
C MET A 306 -2.83 -13.71 13.16
N GLN A 307 -4.15 -13.72 12.97
CA GLN A 307 -4.89 -14.93 12.60
C GLN A 307 -4.42 -15.48 11.26
N THR A 308 -4.26 -14.57 10.32
CA THR A 308 -3.98 -14.89 8.95
C THR A 308 -2.51 -15.27 8.74
N LEU A 309 -1.57 -14.50 9.31
CA LEU A 309 -0.13 -14.72 9.10
C LEU A 309 0.41 -15.95 9.83
N PHE A 310 -0.13 -16.27 11.01
CA PHE A 310 0.38 -17.34 11.87
C PHE A 310 -0.65 -18.44 12.18
N GLY A 311 -1.83 -18.40 11.55
CA GLY A 311 -2.89 -19.35 11.85
C GLY A 311 -3.36 -19.29 13.30
N LEU A 312 -3.28 -18.12 13.96
CA LEU A 312 -3.80 -17.98 15.32
C LEU A 312 -5.33 -18.08 15.28
N THR A 313 -5.88 -18.82 16.23
CA THR A 313 -7.33 -18.82 16.47
C THR A 313 -7.76 -17.47 17.05
N GLN A 314 -9.07 -17.16 17.03
CA GLN A 314 -9.62 -15.97 17.70
C GLN A 314 -9.15 -15.89 19.17
N ALA A 315 -9.26 -17.00 19.90
CA ALA A 315 -8.84 -17.09 21.28
C ALA A 315 -7.34 -16.78 21.50
N GLU A 316 -6.47 -17.31 20.64
CA GLU A 316 -5.02 -17.06 20.71
C GLU A 316 -4.68 -15.61 20.33
N THR A 317 -5.40 -15.06 19.37
CA THR A 317 -5.25 -13.66 18.92
C THR A 317 -5.60 -12.68 20.01
N ASP A 318 -6.69 -12.94 20.75
CA ASP A 318 -7.11 -12.09 21.86
C ASP A 318 -6.10 -12.14 23.03
N VAL A 319 -5.49 -13.30 23.30
CA VAL A 319 -4.38 -13.39 24.27
C VAL A 319 -3.16 -12.60 23.81
N ALA A 320 -2.73 -12.80 22.57
CA ALA A 320 -1.54 -12.13 22.03
C ALA A 320 -1.73 -10.60 22.02
N ALA A 321 -2.91 -10.13 21.65
CA ALA A 321 -3.27 -8.72 21.69
C ALA A 321 -3.24 -8.16 23.12
N GLY A 322 -3.91 -8.81 24.07
CA GLY A 322 -3.95 -8.35 25.46
C GLY A 322 -2.57 -8.29 26.12
N VAL A 323 -1.73 -9.31 25.88
CA VAL A 323 -0.33 -9.29 26.37
C VAL A 323 0.48 -8.18 25.72
N ALA A 324 0.27 -7.88 24.43
CA ALA A 324 0.90 -6.77 23.72
C ALA A 324 0.34 -5.38 24.09
N ASP A 325 -0.79 -5.32 24.79
CA ASP A 325 -1.30 -4.10 25.43
C ASP A 325 -0.70 -3.89 26.83
N GLY A 326 0.19 -4.78 27.27
CA GLY A 326 0.85 -4.70 28.57
C GLY A 326 0.08 -5.38 29.70
N ASN A 327 -1.02 -6.09 29.41
CA ASN A 327 -1.76 -6.83 30.42
C ASN A 327 -0.94 -8.03 30.93
N THR A 328 -1.06 -8.31 32.22
CA THR A 328 -0.49 -9.54 32.81
C THR A 328 -1.29 -10.76 32.35
N ILE A 329 -0.69 -11.95 32.45
CA ILE A 329 -1.36 -13.21 32.11
C ILE A 329 -2.65 -13.37 32.96
N GLU A 330 -2.57 -12.98 34.23
CA GLU A 330 -3.69 -13.00 35.17
C GLU A 330 -4.77 -11.98 34.78
N GLY A 331 -4.37 -10.79 34.30
CA GLY A 331 -5.30 -9.77 33.78
C GLY A 331 -6.03 -10.24 32.52
N VAL A 332 -5.29 -10.80 31.55
CA VAL A 332 -5.87 -11.39 30.33
C VAL A 332 -6.78 -12.56 30.66
N ALA A 333 -6.45 -13.37 31.67
CA ALA A 333 -7.28 -14.47 32.12
C ALA A 333 -8.61 -13.97 32.72
N ALA A 334 -8.55 -12.93 33.56
CA ALA A 334 -9.74 -12.31 34.16
C ALA A 334 -10.66 -11.67 33.11
N GLU A 335 -10.09 -10.92 32.17
CA GLU A 335 -10.85 -10.27 31.08
C GLU A 335 -11.55 -11.27 30.16
N ARG A 336 -10.96 -12.44 29.98
CA ARG A 336 -11.48 -13.51 29.12
C ARG A 336 -12.26 -14.60 29.88
N GLU A 337 -12.55 -14.37 31.16
CA GLU A 337 -13.25 -15.32 32.02
C GLU A 337 -12.67 -16.75 31.96
N THR A 338 -11.34 -16.84 31.92
CA THR A 338 -10.62 -18.11 31.81
C THR A 338 -9.54 -18.23 32.88
N SER A 339 -8.90 -19.41 32.99
CA SER A 339 -7.84 -19.61 33.97
C SER A 339 -6.48 -19.10 33.46
N ALA A 340 -5.63 -18.62 34.37
CA ALA A 340 -4.24 -18.26 34.03
C ALA A 340 -3.48 -19.47 33.43
N PHE A 341 -3.82 -20.69 33.83
CA PHE A 341 -3.27 -21.91 33.24
C PHE A 341 -3.66 -22.07 31.76
N THR A 342 -4.91 -21.76 31.42
CA THR A 342 -5.41 -21.76 30.03
C THR A 342 -4.65 -20.72 29.19
N VAL A 343 -4.48 -19.50 29.70
CA VAL A 343 -3.74 -18.43 29.01
C VAL A 343 -2.28 -18.84 28.80
N ARG A 344 -1.59 -19.39 29.82
CA ARG A 344 -0.21 -19.90 29.67
C ARG A 344 -0.10 -21.02 28.64
N THR A 345 -1.12 -21.88 28.55
CA THR A 345 -1.18 -22.94 27.54
C THR A 345 -1.36 -22.36 26.13
N GLN A 346 -2.23 -21.35 25.98
CA GLN A 346 -2.42 -20.63 24.71
C GLN A 346 -1.14 -19.88 24.31
N MET A 347 -0.42 -19.26 25.25
CA MET A 347 0.88 -18.61 25.01
C MET A 347 1.93 -19.58 24.43
N LYS A 348 2.01 -20.82 24.94
CA LYS A 348 2.90 -21.84 24.35
C LYS A 348 2.55 -22.16 22.91
N ARG A 349 1.25 -22.23 22.58
CA ARG A 349 0.79 -22.46 21.19
C ARG A 349 1.05 -21.26 20.30
N ILE A 350 0.87 -20.04 20.82
CA ILE A 350 1.18 -18.80 20.11
C ILE A 350 2.68 -18.76 19.77
N TYR A 351 3.57 -19.07 20.73
CA TYR A 351 5.01 -19.14 20.49
C TYR A 351 5.35 -20.14 19.38
N LEU A 352 4.76 -21.33 19.42
CA LEU A 352 4.96 -22.35 18.40
C LEU A 352 4.51 -21.86 17.01
N LYS A 353 3.33 -21.24 16.92
CA LYS A 353 2.74 -20.76 15.65
C LYS A 353 3.43 -19.53 15.06
N THR A 354 3.96 -18.66 15.91
CA THR A 354 4.59 -17.39 15.51
C THR A 354 6.11 -17.49 15.38
N GLY A 355 6.73 -18.57 15.87
CA GLY A 355 8.17 -18.78 15.85
C GLY A 355 8.96 -17.97 16.88
N VAL A 356 8.28 -17.21 17.75
CA VAL A 356 8.92 -16.45 18.83
C VAL A 356 9.17 -17.32 20.06
N ARG A 357 10.17 -16.97 20.86
CA ARG A 357 10.60 -17.75 22.03
C ARG A 357 10.28 -17.06 23.35
N THR A 358 10.02 -15.76 23.35
CA THR A 358 9.77 -14.98 24.56
C THR A 358 8.53 -14.09 24.45
N GLN A 359 7.99 -13.68 25.60
CA GLN A 359 6.88 -12.74 25.66
C GLN A 359 7.26 -11.39 25.04
N ALA A 360 8.49 -10.92 25.29
CA ALA A 360 8.98 -9.67 24.71
C ALA A 360 9.06 -9.73 23.17
N GLU A 361 9.51 -10.85 22.61
CA GLU A 361 9.50 -11.07 21.15
C GLU A 361 8.09 -11.11 20.58
N LEU A 362 7.13 -11.73 21.30
CA LEU A 362 5.72 -11.71 20.91
C LEU A 362 5.17 -10.27 20.92
N VAL A 363 5.44 -9.50 21.97
CA VAL A 363 5.00 -8.09 22.07
C VAL A 363 5.58 -7.27 20.91
N ALA A 364 6.87 -7.43 20.61
CA ALA A 364 7.51 -6.76 19.48
C ALA A 364 6.95 -7.22 18.12
N LEU A 365 6.56 -8.49 17.98
CA LEU A 365 5.89 -9.01 16.79
C LEU A 365 4.50 -8.38 16.63
N VAL A 366 3.69 -8.35 17.69
CA VAL A 366 2.33 -7.79 17.64
C VAL A 366 2.37 -6.29 17.39
N HIS A 367 3.31 -5.54 17.98
CA HIS A 367 3.47 -4.11 17.68
C HIS A 367 3.85 -3.83 16.23
N ARG A 368 4.64 -4.70 15.59
CA ARG A 368 4.93 -4.60 14.14
C ARG A 368 3.70 -4.87 13.26
N LEU A 369 2.66 -5.47 13.82
CA LEU A 369 1.41 -5.79 13.14
C LEU A 369 0.28 -4.86 13.53
N ARG A 370 0.48 -3.92 14.46
CA ARG A 370 -0.48 -2.87 14.75
C ARG A 370 -0.45 -1.89 13.61
#